data_AF-A0A0A1XFW0-F1
#
_entry.id   AF-A0A0A1XFW0-F1
#
_cell.length_a   1.000
_cell.length_b   1.000
_cell.length_c   1.000
_cell.angle_alpha   90.00
_cell.angle_beta   90.00
_cell.angle_gamma   90.00
#
_symmetry.space_group_name_H-M   'P 1'
#
loop_
_entity.id
_entity.type
_entity.pdbx_description
1 polymer ?
#
loop_
_entity_poly.entity_id
_entity_poly.type
_entity_poly.pdbx_seq_one_letter_code
_entity_poly.pdbx_strand_id
1 'polypeptide(L)'
;MNETQRVPVPKGSLEFIFHYKNLGLLTTMRIGHDNSGPSHKWLVEHVVMRNEVTGHTYKFPCGRWLGKGVDDDSTERLLVGQRVLTNSKNTEMPTVTNQTPPRTRSPSIQRQDTVPTSELQHQLGNCVNVIVKWHYKPSRDRDVGTLTNLLCGDDGLVKCLERVFLCGFRSTRFFGKNLYIWDYFTKIKEQFEVYLQHEQQQQLHQQLDDSASSMDSSFSDGSGANSLQRRELSAIWRYYVHLMDEINAAGSQLGKDGKFQLLICLSLREHLLTRMIKPMAMTKITHEMYEEESFLRRKNLLTFLIQILEPLDDCHIVLENSITQGIPSQC
;
A
#
# COMPACT_ATOMS: atom_id res chain seq x y z
N MET A 1 5.61 7.82 23.33
CA MET A 1 5.03 6.54 22.88
C MET A 1 3.52 6.56 23.13
N ASN A 2 2.75 6.83 22.09
CA ASN A 2 1.27 6.91 22.11
C ASN A 2 0.65 5.60 21.57
N GLU A 3 1.27 4.48 21.89
CA GLU A 3 0.88 3.14 21.44
C GLU A 3 0.87 2.19 22.64
N THR A 4 0.22 1.04 22.46
CA THR A 4 0.22 -0.05 23.44
C THR A 4 1.29 -1.07 23.14
N GLN A 5 1.68 -1.83 24.16
CA GLN A 5 2.29 -3.14 23.94
C GLN A 5 1.23 -4.12 23.45
N ARG A 6 1.64 -5.30 22.95
CA ARG A 6 0.69 -6.34 22.50
C ARG A 6 -0.28 -6.69 23.64
N VAL A 7 -1.58 -6.51 23.37
CA VAL A 7 -2.66 -6.86 24.29
C VAL A 7 -3.19 -8.24 23.88
N PRO A 8 -3.06 -9.28 24.72
CA PRO A 8 -3.55 -10.61 24.39
C PRO A 8 -5.09 -10.63 24.43
N VAL A 9 -5.70 -11.09 23.34
CA VAL A 9 -7.15 -11.32 23.28
C VAL A 9 -7.45 -12.64 24.00
N PRO A 10 -8.34 -12.67 25.02
CA PRO A 10 -8.72 -13.90 25.70
C PRO A 10 -9.34 -14.92 24.73
N LYS A 11 -8.88 -16.18 24.82
CA LYS A 11 -9.40 -17.26 23.96
C LYS A 11 -10.90 -17.45 24.20
N GLY A 12 -11.67 -17.52 23.11
CA GLY A 12 -13.11 -17.79 23.16
C GLY A 12 -13.98 -16.62 23.62
N SER A 13 -13.41 -15.43 23.85
CA SER A 13 -14.18 -14.22 24.16
C SER A 13 -14.20 -13.26 22.98
N LEU A 14 -15.35 -12.63 22.75
CA LEU A 14 -15.52 -11.53 21.77
C LEU A 14 -15.42 -10.14 22.42
N GLU A 15 -15.44 -10.09 23.76
CA GLU A 15 -15.37 -8.85 24.54
C GLU A 15 -14.39 -9.04 25.71
N PHE A 16 -13.58 -8.02 25.97
CA PHE A 16 -12.73 -7.96 27.15
C PHE A 16 -12.34 -6.52 27.47
N ILE A 17 -11.97 -6.29 28.73
CA ILE A 17 -11.52 -4.97 29.22
C ILE A 17 -10.05 -5.10 29.62
N PHE A 18 -9.25 -4.10 29.25
CA PHE A 18 -7.87 -3.98 29.70
C PHE A 18 -7.58 -2.54 30.13
N HIS A 19 -6.62 -2.38 31.04
CA HIS A 19 -6.21 -1.08 31.55
C HIS A 19 -4.88 -0.67 30.92
N TYR A 20 -4.81 0.58 30.48
CA TYR A 20 -3.60 1.17 29.94
C TYR A 20 -3.57 2.69 30.20
N LYS A 21 -2.42 3.32 30.00
CA LYS A 21 -2.33 4.79 30.05
C LYS A 21 -3.21 5.41 28.96
N ASN A 22 -3.59 6.67 29.14
CA ASN A 22 -4.33 7.41 28.13
C ASN A 22 -3.49 7.55 26.84
N LEU A 23 -4.05 7.08 25.72
CA LEU A 23 -3.43 7.13 24.40
C LEU A 23 -3.87 8.35 23.57
N GLY A 24 -4.84 9.12 24.06
CA GLY A 24 -5.47 10.20 23.31
C GLY A 24 -6.49 9.68 22.30
N LEU A 25 -6.48 10.25 21.10
CA LEU A 25 -7.35 9.81 19.99
C LEU A 25 -6.83 8.49 19.42
N LEU A 26 -7.71 7.50 19.31
CA LEU A 26 -7.37 6.20 18.74
C LEU A 26 -7.59 6.23 17.23
N THR A 27 -6.49 6.25 16.47
CA THR A 27 -6.49 6.44 15.02
C THR A 27 -6.30 5.12 14.28
N THR A 28 -5.49 4.22 14.84
CA THR A 28 -5.17 2.93 14.24
C THR A 28 -5.14 1.81 15.27
N MET A 29 -5.34 0.59 14.81
CA MET A 29 -5.22 -0.61 15.62
C MET A 29 -4.62 -1.74 14.78
N ARG A 30 -3.64 -2.46 15.32
CA ARG A 30 -3.19 -3.73 14.74
C ARG A 30 -3.86 -4.89 15.44
N ILE A 31 -4.46 -5.78 14.65
CA ILE A 31 -5.03 -7.03 15.12
C ILE A 31 -4.39 -8.18 14.36
N GLY A 32 -4.05 -9.24 15.07
CA GLY A 32 -3.41 -10.40 14.47
C GLY A 32 -3.36 -11.59 15.40
N HIS A 33 -2.90 -12.70 14.85
CA HIS A 33 -2.68 -13.96 15.55
C HIS A 33 -1.36 -14.58 15.09
N ASP A 34 -0.80 -15.46 15.91
CA ASP A 34 0.47 -16.13 15.67
C ASP A 34 0.35 -17.39 14.78
N ASN A 35 -0.84 -17.64 14.23
CA ASN A 35 -1.16 -18.81 13.42
C ASN A 35 -0.93 -20.15 14.16
N SER A 36 -0.93 -20.15 15.49
CA SER A 36 -0.76 -21.35 16.32
C SER A 36 -2.09 -22.05 16.62
N GLY A 37 -2.03 -23.37 16.80
CA GLY A 37 -3.16 -24.19 17.25
C GLY A 37 -4.21 -24.52 16.17
N PRO A 38 -5.18 -25.39 16.49
CA PRO A 38 -6.28 -25.71 15.59
C PRO A 38 -7.22 -24.51 15.42
N SER A 39 -7.78 -24.35 14.22
CA SER A 39 -8.77 -23.31 13.91
C SER A 39 -8.30 -21.87 14.17
N HIS A 40 -7.02 -21.59 13.89
CA HIS A 40 -6.40 -20.27 14.08
C HIS A 40 -6.91 -19.16 13.15
N LYS A 41 -7.80 -19.47 12.18
CA LYS A 41 -8.25 -18.52 11.15
C LYS A 41 -9.40 -17.67 11.65
N TRP A 42 -9.27 -16.35 11.60
CA TRP A 42 -10.30 -15.42 12.10
C TRP A 42 -10.90 -14.65 10.92
N LEU A 43 -12.23 -14.62 10.83
CA LEU A 43 -12.92 -13.61 10.04
C LEU A 43 -13.26 -12.45 10.96
N VAL A 44 -12.55 -11.33 10.82
CA VAL A 44 -12.80 -10.14 11.63
C VAL A 44 -13.63 -9.17 10.81
N GLU A 45 -14.89 -8.98 11.18
CA GLU A 45 -15.75 -7.98 10.53
C GLU A 45 -15.32 -6.56 10.93
N HIS A 46 -15.25 -6.30 12.23
CA HIS A 46 -14.77 -5.05 12.79
C HIS A 46 -14.39 -5.24 14.26
N VAL A 47 -13.70 -4.25 14.83
CA VAL A 47 -13.44 -4.15 16.28
C VAL A 47 -14.01 -2.85 16.79
N VAL A 48 -14.67 -2.87 17.95
CA VAL A 48 -15.14 -1.68 18.64
C VAL A 48 -14.33 -1.50 19.91
N MET A 49 -13.79 -0.31 20.11
CA MET A 49 -13.05 0.04 21.32
C MET A 49 -13.69 1.25 21.98
N ARG A 50 -14.09 1.09 23.24
CA ARG A 50 -14.64 2.17 24.06
C ARG A 50 -13.63 2.56 25.13
N ASN A 51 -13.35 3.84 25.22
CA ASN A 51 -12.59 4.41 26.32
C ASN A 51 -13.57 4.74 27.46
N GLU A 52 -13.61 3.92 28.50
CA GLU A 52 -14.53 4.07 29.63
C GLU A 52 -14.34 5.39 30.41
N VAL A 53 -13.15 6.01 30.34
CA VAL A 53 -12.88 7.29 31.03
C VAL A 53 -13.46 8.48 30.27
N THR A 54 -13.28 8.51 28.94
CA THR A 54 -13.73 9.62 28.08
C THR A 54 -15.11 9.40 27.46
N GLY A 55 -15.63 8.18 27.50
CA GLY A 55 -16.86 7.76 26.82
C GLY A 55 -16.72 7.62 25.29
N HIS A 56 -15.59 8.00 24.71
CA HIS A 56 -15.37 7.90 23.26
C HIS A 56 -15.36 6.44 22.79
N THR A 57 -16.09 6.18 21.72
CA THR A 57 -16.15 4.87 21.06
C THR A 57 -15.56 4.97 19.66
N TYR A 58 -14.73 4.00 19.31
CA TYR A 58 -14.04 3.91 18.02
C TYR A 58 -14.41 2.59 17.35
N LYS A 59 -14.71 2.64 16.05
CA LYS A 59 -14.96 1.46 15.23
C LYS A 59 -13.80 1.30 14.23
N PHE A 60 -13.23 0.11 14.20
CA PHE A 60 -12.16 -0.31 13.30
C PHE A 60 -12.72 -1.37 12.35
N PRO A 61 -13.22 -0.99 11.17
CA PRO A 61 -13.67 -1.95 10.17
C PRO A 61 -12.50 -2.81 9.67
N CYS A 62 -12.77 -4.08 9.38
CA CYS A 62 -11.80 -5.02 8.82
C CYS A 62 -12.41 -5.77 7.62
N GLY A 63 -13.47 -6.55 7.83
CA GLY A 63 -14.19 -7.29 6.79
C GLY A 63 -13.36 -8.35 6.07
N ARG A 64 -12.27 -8.84 6.68
CA ARG A 64 -11.28 -9.70 6.02
C ARG A 64 -10.87 -10.88 6.91
N TRP A 65 -10.35 -11.93 6.27
CA TRP A 65 -9.78 -13.07 6.99
C TRP A 65 -8.36 -12.76 7.46
N LEU A 66 -7.99 -13.38 8.59
CA LEU A 66 -6.64 -13.49 9.12
C LEU A 66 -6.28 -14.97 9.22
N GLY A 67 -5.23 -15.40 8.54
CA GLY A 67 -4.68 -16.75 8.61
C GLY A 67 -3.98 -17.18 7.32
N LYS A 68 -2.97 -18.05 7.44
CA LYS A 68 -2.33 -18.65 6.25
C LYS A 68 -3.29 -19.57 5.49
N GLY A 69 -3.25 -19.51 4.16
CA GLY A 69 -4.09 -20.27 3.25
C GLY A 69 -5.54 -19.77 3.15
N VAL A 70 -5.83 -18.55 3.60
CA VAL A 70 -7.11 -17.85 3.38
C VAL A 70 -6.86 -16.42 2.95
N ASP A 71 -7.75 -15.90 2.09
CA ASP A 71 -7.67 -14.53 1.57
C ASP A 71 -6.25 -14.23 1.02
N ASP A 72 -5.56 -13.21 1.50
CA ASP A 72 -4.23 -12.75 1.08
C ASP A 72 -3.06 -13.31 1.92
N ASP A 73 -3.28 -14.36 2.72
CA ASP A 73 -2.33 -14.97 3.67
C ASP A 73 -1.87 -14.05 4.82
N SER A 74 -2.62 -12.97 5.12
CA SER A 74 -2.32 -12.07 6.25
C SER A 74 -2.64 -12.71 7.58
N THR A 75 -1.75 -12.63 8.57
CA THR A 75 -2.02 -13.03 9.97
C THR A 75 -2.10 -11.82 10.91
N GLU A 76 -1.76 -10.63 10.41
CA GLU A 76 -1.94 -9.33 11.08
C GLU A 76 -2.54 -8.32 10.10
N ARG A 77 -3.37 -7.39 10.57
CA ARG A 77 -3.84 -6.23 9.79
C ARG A 77 -3.80 -4.96 10.62
N LEU A 78 -3.40 -3.86 9.97
CA LEU A 78 -3.58 -2.50 10.47
C LEU A 78 -4.96 -2.00 10.05
N LEU A 79 -5.77 -1.62 11.03
CA LEU A 79 -7.11 -1.07 10.83
C LEU A 79 -7.10 0.42 11.18
N VAL A 80 -7.75 1.22 10.34
CA VAL A 80 -7.95 2.65 10.62
C VAL A 80 -9.28 2.82 11.35
N GLY A 81 -9.24 3.52 12.48
CA GLY A 81 -10.38 3.75 13.35
C GLY A 81 -11.15 5.00 12.99
N GLN A 82 -12.47 4.93 13.11
CA GLN A 82 -13.35 6.09 13.03
C GLN A 82 -14.03 6.29 14.38
N ARG A 83 -14.07 7.54 14.86
CA ARG A 83 -14.79 7.89 16.08
C ARG A 83 -16.29 7.83 15.81
N VAL A 84 -17.01 6.99 16.55
CA VAL A 84 -18.46 6.88 16.47
C VAL A 84 -19.08 8.02 17.29
N LEU A 85 -19.92 8.83 16.65
CA LEU A 85 -20.72 9.83 17.34
C LEU A 85 -21.92 9.15 17.98
N THR A 86 -21.89 8.94 19.29
CA THR A 86 -23.05 8.45 20.05
C THR A 86 -23.99 9.62 20.31
N ASN A 87 -25.10 9.72 19.56
CA ASN A 87 -26.17 10.65 19.90
C ASN A 87 -26.79 10.22 21.25
N SER A 88 -26.81 11.13 22.23
CA SER A 88 -27.13 10.90 23.65
C SER A 88 -28.57 10.48 23.98
N LYS A 89 -29.22 9.63 23.18
CA LYS A 89 -30.56 9.09 23.51
C LYS A 89 -30.66 7.56 23.51
N ASN A 90 -29.67 6.81 23.03
CA ASN A 90 -29.66 5.36 23.17
C ASN A 90 -28.36 4.91 23.83
N THR A 91 -28.44 4.55 25.12
CA THR A 91 -27.35 3.92 25.91
C THR A 91 -27.19 2.45 25.53
N GLU A 92 -27.15 2.17 24.23
CA GLU A 92 -26.81 0.86 23.70
C GLU A 92 -25.57 1.08 22.84
N MET A 93 -24.48 0.39 23.19
CA MET A 93 -23.40 0.09 22.22
C MET A 93 -24.07 -0.27 20.89
N PRO A 94 -23.59 0.21 19.72
CA PRO A 94 -24.22 -0.11 18.45
C PRO A 94 -24.43 -1.62 18.42
N THR A 95 -25.70 -2.01 18.53
CA THR A 95 -26.07 -3.39 18.82
C THR A 95 -25.50 -4.23 17.70
N VAL A 96 -24.71 -5.23 18.07
CA VAL A 96 -24.33 -6.32 17.18
C VAL A 96 -25.66 -6.89 16.69
N THR A 97 -26.10 -6.48 15.50
CA THR A 97 -27.24 -7.12 14.87
C THR A 97 -26.79 -8.54 14.58
N ASN A 98 -27.26 -9.49 15.39
CA ASN A 98 -27.15 -10.93 15.17
C ASN A 98 -28.02 -11.35 13.96
N GLN A 99 -27.95 -10.61 12.86
CA GLN A 99 -28.40 -11.12 11.58
C GLN A 99 -27.32 -12.07 11.11
N THR A 100 -27.72 -13.31 10.80
CA THR A 100 -26.85 -14.22 10.06
C THR A 100 -26.38 -13.44 8.83
N PRO A 101 -25.07 -13.25 8.63
CA PRO A 101 -24.59 -12.46 7.50
C PRO A 101 -25.17 -13.08 6.23
N PRO A 102 -25.69 -12.27 5.29
CA PRO A 102 -26.12 -12.82 4.00
C PRO A 102 -24.92 -13.57 3.46
N ARG A 103 -25.03 -14.91 3.29
CA ARG A 103 -23.93 -15.84 2.95
C ARG A 103 -22.84 -15.10 2.19
N THR A 104 -21.85 -14.58 2.91
CA THR A 104 -20.75 -13.87 2.26
C THR A 104 -20.00 -14.97 1.55
N ARG A 105 -20.14 -14.95 0.23
CA ARG A 105 -19.44 -15.88 -0.66
C ARG A 105 -17.98 -15.91 -0.21
N SER A 106 -17.42 -17.11 -0.10
CA SER A 106 -15.97 -17.31 0.06
C SER A 106 -15.23 -16.31 -0.84
N PRO A 107 -14.11 -15.69 -0.41
CA PRO A 107 -13.45 -14.59 -1.11
C PRO A 107 -12.68 -15.09 -2.33
N SER A 108 -13.35 -15.82 -3.20
CA SER A 108 -12.95 -15.95 -4.59
C SER A 108 -13.43 -14.70 -5.30
N ILE A 109 -12.57 -13.67 -5.30
CA ILE A 109 -12.69 -12.44 -6.11
C ILE A 109 -14.01 -11.72 -5.82
N GLN A 110 -13.96 -10.60 -5.10
CA GLN A 110 -15.02 -9.61 -5.26
C GLN A 110 -15.17 -9.42 -6.77
N ARG A 111 -16.32 -9.83 -7.34
CA ARG A 111 -16.72 -9.31 -8.63
C ARG A 111 -16.92 -7.84 -8.36
N GLN A 112 -15.84 -7.07 -8.46
CA GLN A 112 -15.89 -5.63 -8.50
C GLN A 112 -16.76 -5.37 -9.72
N ASP A 113 -17.97 -4.89 -9.48
CA ASP A 113 -18.73 -4.22 -10.52
C ASP A 113 -17.74 -3.26 -11.17
N THR A 114 -17.49 -3.45 -12.46
CA THR A 114 -16.42 -2.75 -13.18
C THR A 114 -16.69 -1.26 -13.08
N VAL A 115 -16.03 -0.60 -12.12
CA VAL A 115 -16.16 0.83 -11.89
C VAL A 115 -15.65 1.53 -13.14
N PRO A 116 -16.45 2.42 -13.76
CA PRO A 116 -16.03 3.13 -14.95
C PRO A 116 -14.72 3.89 -14.69
N THR A 117 -13.84 3.94 -15.70
CA THR A 117 -12.54 4.62 -15.56
C THR A 117 -12.70 6.10 -15.17
N SER A 118 -13.76 6.76 -15.65
CA SER A 118 -14.07 8.16 -15.30
C SER A 118 -14.33 8.34 -13.80
N GLU A 119 -15.01 7.38 -13.17
CA GLU A 119 -15.29 7.40 -11.74
C GLU A 119 -14.00 7.21 -10.95
N LEU A 120 -13.12 6.29 -11.38
CA LEU A 120 -11.80 6.11 -10.77
C LEU A 120 -10.92 7.36 -10.90
N GLN A 121 -10.96 8.04 -12.04
CA GLN A 121 -10.24 9.31 -12.23
C GLN A 121 -10.75 10.39 -11.27
N HIS A 122 -12.08 10.51 -11.13
CA HIS A 122 -12.69 11.47 -10.21
C HIS A 122 -12.32 11.17 -8.75
N GLN A 123 -12.43 9.92 -8.33
CA GLN A 123 -12.07 9.48 -6.98
C GLN A 123 -10.59 9.72 -6.68
N LEU A 124 -9.70 9.38 -7.61
CA LEU A 124 -8.27 9.61 -7.45
C LEU A 124 -7.95 11.11 -7.31
N GLY A 125 -8.57 11.95 -8.15
CA GLY A 125 -8.43 13.40 -8.05
C GLY A 125 -8.93 13.96 -6.72
N ASN A 126 -10.03 13.42 -6.18
CA ASN A 126 -10.54 13.81 -4.87
C ASN A 126 -9.56 13.41 -3.75
N CYS A 127 -9.04 12.18 -3.76
CA CYS A 127 -8.07 11.72 -2.76
C CYS A 127 -6.84 12.64 -2.72
N VAL A 128 -6.24 12.90 -3.90
CA VAL A 128 -5.07 13.79 -4.01
C VAL A 128 -5.41 15.19 -3.51
N ASN A 129 -6.51 15.78 -3.98
CA ASN A 129 -6.92 17.14 -3.59
C ASN A 129 -7.09 17.29 -2.07
N VAL A 130 -7.68 16.30 -1.40
CA VAL A 130 -7.86 16.35 0.06
C VAL A 130 -6.52 16.21 0.79
N ILE A 131 -5.59 15.38 0.31
CA ILE A 131 -4.24 15.25 0.88
C ILE A 131 -3.45 16.56 0.70
N VAL A 132 -3.47 17.15 -0.48
CA VAL A 132 -2.82 18.44 -0.76
C VAL A 132 -3.40 19.54 0.13
N LYS A 133 -4.73 19.62 0.25
CA LYS A 133 -5.39 20.56 1.17
C LYS A 133 -4.97 20.34 2.62
N TRP A 134 -4.83 19.09 3.06
CA TRP A 134 -4.33 18.77 4.40
C TRP A 134 -2.87 19.21 4.58
N HIS A 135 -2.02 19.01 3.59
CA HIS A 135 -0.60 19.38 3.64
C HIS A 135 -0.40 20.88 3.92
N TYR A 136 -1.19 21.73 3.25
CA TYR A 136 -1.16 23.19 3.40
C TYR A 136 -1.92 23.72 4.63
N LYS A 137 -2.58 22.88 5.43
CA LYS A 137 -3.16 23.34 6.70
C LYS A 137 -2.06 23.78 7.66
N PRO A 138 -2.30 24.81 8.50
CA PRO A 138 -1.37 25.19 9.55
C PRO A 138 -0.98 23.99 10.41
N SER A 139 0.29 23.86 10.80
CA SER A 139 0.78 22.64 11.46
C SER A 139 0.05 22.30 12.77
N ARG A 140 -0.54 23.28 13.45
CA ARG A 140 -1.37 23.09 14.65
C ARG A 140 -2.70 22.37 14.38
N ASP A 141 -3.18 22.43 13.14
CA ASP A 141 -4.46 21.87 12.68
C ASP A 141 -4.24 20.55 11.91
N ARG A 142 -2.98 20.11 11.74
CA ARG A 142 -2.61 18.85 11.12
C ARG A 142 -2.55 17.76 12.18
N ASP A 143 -3.66 17.05 12.33
CA ASP A 143 -3.69 15.80 13.06
C ASP A 143 -3.13 14.65 12.20
N VAL A 144 -2.27 13.82 12.79
CA VAL A 144 -1.63 12.67 12.12
C VAL A 144 -2.67 11.58 11.82
N GLY A 145 -3.64 11.37 12.72
CA GLY A 145 -4.72 10.41 12.51
C GLY A 145 -5.55 10.72 11.27
N THR A 146 -5.74 12.00 11.00
CA THR A 146 -6.41 12.49 9.79
C THR A 146 -5.64 12.07 8.54
N LEU A 147 -4.31 12.23 8.49
CA LEU A 147 -3.53 11.79 7.32
C LEU A 147 -3.60 10.27 7.12
N THR A 148 -3.48 9.49 8.19
CA THR A 148 -3.62 8.03 8.14
C THR A 148 -4.96 7.62 7.55
N ASN A 149 -6.05 8.30 7.90
CA ASN A 149 -7.36 8.05 7.30
C ASN A 149 -7.46 8.50 5.83
N LEU A 150 -6.81 9.62 5.46
CA LEU A 150 -6.76 10.06 4.05
C LEU A 150 -5.97 9.10 3.15
N LEU A 151 -4.96 8.42 3.70
CA LEU A 151 -4.16 7.45 2.96
C LEU A 151 -4.81 6.06 2.96
N CYS A 152 -5.11 5.53 4.16
CA CYS A 152 -5.44 4.12 4.39
C CYS A 152 -6.89 3.88 4.85
N GLY A 153 -7.71 4.93 4.94
CA GLY A 153 -9.14 4.80 5.26
C GLY A 153 -9.93 4.17 4.12
N ASP A 154 -11.23 3.94 4.36
CA ASP A 154 -12.11 3.25 3.42
C ASP A 154 -12.30 3.95 2.07
N ASP A 155 -12.09 5.26 2.01
CA ASP A 155 -12.08 6.07 0.78
C ASP A 155 -10.71 6.74 0.58
N GLY A 156 -9.68 6.16 1.19
CA GLY A 156 -8.32 6.67 1.16
C GLY A 156 -7.62 6.43 -0.18
N LEU A 157 -6.52 7.15 -0.37
CA LEU A 157 -5.71 7.07 -1.59
C LEU A 157 -5.25 5.64 -1.91
N VAL A 158 -4.86 4.83 -0.91
CA VAL A 158 -4.37 3.45 -1.11
C VAL A 158 -5.45 2.59 -1.77
N LYS A 159 -6.68 2.61 -1.27
CA LYS A 159 -7.79 1.82 -1.82
C LYS A 159 -8.25 2.35 -3.18
N CYS A 160 -8.11 3.65 -3.42
CA CYS A 160 -8.33 4.23 -4.75
C CYS A 160 -7.28 3.72 -5.74
N LEU A 161 -6.00 3.75 -5.37
CA LEU A 161 -4.90 3.24 -6.21
C LEU A 161 -5.01 1.73 -6.42
N GLU A 162 -5.42 0.95 -5.42
CA GLU A 162 -5.71 -0.48 -5.57
C GLU A 162 -6.70 -0.72 -6.73
N ARG A 163 -7.82 0.01 -6.76
CA ARG A 163 -8.81 -0.09 -7.84
C ARG A 163 -8.26 0.35 -9.20
N VAL A 164 -7.40 1.36 -9.23
CA VAL A 164 -6.69 1.80 -10.45
C VAL A 164 -5.75 0.70 -10.96
N PHE A 165 -4.98 0.05 -10.07
CA PHE A 165 -4.10 -1.06 -10.42
C PHE A 165 -4.85 -2.37 -10.71
N LEU A 166 -6.10 -2.53 -10.28
CA LEU A 166 -6.94 -3.67 -10.68
C LEU A 166 -7.63 -3.44 -12.04
N CYS A 167 -7.77 -2.19 -12.48
CA CYS A 167 -8.40 -1.85 -13.74
C CYS A 167 -7.62 -2.46 -14.91
N GLY A 168 -8.25 -3.41 -15.61
CA GLY A 168 -7.61 -4.15 -16.70
C GLY A 168 -6.50 -5.10 -16.26
N PHE A 169 -6.42 -5.46 -14.97
CA PHE A 169 -5.47 -6.46 -14.49
C PHE A 169 -5.91 -7.86 -14.96
N ARG A 170 -5.10 -8.48 -15.83
CA ARG A 170 -5.38 -9.82 -16.36
C ARG A 170 -5.17 -10.83 -15.24
N SER A 171 -6.26 -11.23 -14.60
CA SER A 171 -6.26 -12.37 -13.68
C SER A 171 -6.08 -13.66 -14.48
N THR A 172 -4.85 -13.96 -14.90
CA THR A 172 -4.50 -15.27 -15.44
C THR A 172 -4.45 -16.24 -14.27
N ARG A 173 -5.51 -17.03 -14.10
CA ARG A 173 -5.53 -18.16 -13.16
C ARG A 173 -4.59 -19.26 -13.67
N PHE A 174 -3.28 -19.05 -13.59
CA PHE A 174 -2.35 -20.15 -13.77
C PHE A 174 -2.46 -21.05 -12.53
N PHE A 175 -2.97 -22.28 -12.74
CA PHE A 175 -3.11 -23.32 -11.71
C PHE A 175 -4.09 -23.01 -10.55
N GLY A 176 -5.08 -22.14 -10.77
CA GLY A 176 -6.14 -21.90 -9.78
C GLY A 176 -5.73 -21.08 -8.55
N LYS A 177 -4.55 -20.43 -8.56
CA LYS A 177 -4.16 -19.44 -7.54
C LYS A 177 -4.69 -18.06 -7.91
N ASN A 178 -5.15 -17.31 -6.90
CA ASN A 178 -5.53 -15.91 -7.05
C ASN A 178 -4.26 -15.06 -7.26
N LEU A 179 -4.23 -14.28 -8.34
CA LEU A 179 -3.20 -13.27 -8.56
C LEU A 179 -3.60 -11.98 -7.85
N TYR A 180 -2.65 -11.41 -7.11
CA TYR A 180 -2.77 -10.14 -6.42
C TYR A 180 -1.92 -9.08 -7.11
N ILE A 181 -2.25 -7.82 -6.87
CA ILE A 181 -1.45 -6.68 -7.34
C ILE A 181 0.01 -6.80 -6.85
N TRP A 182 0.21 -7.28 -5.62
CA TRP A 182 1.55 -7.54 -5.08
C TRP A 182 2.41 -8.49 -5.94
N ASP A 183 1.78 -9.47 -6.60
CA ASP A 183 2.50 -10.40 -7.48
C ASP A 183 3.04 -9.67 -8.72
N TYR A 184 2.32 -8.67 -9.22
CA TYR A 184 2.81 -7.81 -10.30
C TYR A 184 4.02 -6.97 -9.87
N PHE A 185 3.95 -6.31 -8.70
CA PHE A 185 5.10 -5.58 -8.16
C PHE A 185 6.32 -6.49 -7.93
N THR A 186 6.10 -7.71 -7.45
CA THR A 186 7.19 -8.70 -7.30
C THR A 186 7.85 -9.02 -8.65
N LYS A 187 7.07 -9.23 -9.71
CA LYS A 187 7.62 -9.47 -11.06
C LYS A 187 8.32 -8.24 -11.65
N ILE A 188 7.84 -7.05 -11.35
CA ILE A 188 8.52 -5.79 -11.72
C ILE A 188 9.90 -5.71 -11.04
N LYS A 189 9.99 -6.07 -9.75
CA LYS A 189 11.26 -6.13 -9.02
C LYS A 189 12.26 -7.03 -9.73
N GLU A 190 11.85 -8.27 -10.03
CA GLU A 190 12.68 -9.24 -10.76
C GLU A 190 13.16 -8.68 -12.10
N GLN A 191 12.28 -7.99 -12.84
CA GLN A 191 12.63 -7.39 -14.12
C GLN A 191 13.65 -6.23 -13.97
N PHE A 192 13.51 -5.39 -12.94
CA PHE A 192 14.44 -4.31 -12.64
C PHE A 192 15.81 -4.84 -12.18
N GLU A 193 15.85 -5.90 -11.39
CA GLU A 193 17.10 -6.58 -11.00
C GLU A 193 17.86 -7.08 -12.24
N VAL A 194 17.16 -7.71 -13.19
CA VAL A 194 17.74 -8.14 -14.46
C VAL A 194 18.33 -6.96 -15.23
N TYR A 195 17.62 -5.83 -15.34
CA TYR A 195 18.14 -4.63 -16.00
C TYR A 195 19.39 -4.06 -15.31
N LEU A 196 19.41 -4.03 -13.97
CA LEU A 196 20.55 -3.56 -13.19
C LEU A 196 21.79 -4.46 -13.36
N GLN A 197 21.59 -5.79 -13.43
CA GLN A 197 22.67 -6.75 -13.69
C GLN A 197 23.25 -6.59 -15.09
N HIS A 198 22.40 -6.40 -16.11
CA HIS A 198 22.86 -6.12 -17.48
C HIS A 198 23.65 -4.81 -17.57
N GLU A 199 23.22 -3.75 -16.88
CA GLU A 199 23.96 -2.49 -16.82
C GLU A 199 25.35 -2.67 -16.20
N GLN A 200 25.45 -3.41 -15.10
CA GLN A 200 26.73 -3.70 -14.44
C GLN A 200 27.68 -4.50 -15.35
N GLN A 201 27.18 -5.52 -16.04
CA GLN A 201 27.98 -6.31 -16.99
C GLN A 201 28.49 -5.48 -18.16
N GLN A 202 27.67 -4.58 -18.72
CA GLN A 202 28.09 -3.70 -19.81
C GLN A 202 29.19 -2.73 -19.37
N GLN A 203 29.11 -2.19 -18.15
CA GLN A 203 30.14 -1.31 -17.59
C GLN A 203 31.49 -2.04 -17.40
N LEU A 204 31.45 -3.30 -16.94
CA LEU A 204 32.65 -4.15 -16.84
C LEU A 204 33.27 -4.45 -18.21
N HIS A 205 32.46 -4.72 -19.23
CA HIS A 205 32.95 -4.97 -20.59
C HIS A 205 33.60 -3.71 -21.21
N GLN A 206 32.98 -2.54 -21.06
CA GLN A 206 33.55 -1.28 -21.55
C GLN A 206 34.90 -0.96 -20.89
N GLN A 207 35.07 -1.23 -19.59
CA GLN A 207 36.35 -1.02 -18.91
C GLN A 207 37.47 -1.95 -19.42
N LEU A 208 37.13 -3.17 -19.84
CA LEU A 208 38.08 -4.11 -20.43
C LEU A 208 38.46 -3.72 -21.87
N ASP A 209 37.50 -3.23 -22.65
CA ASP A 209 37.73 -2.78 -24.03
C ASP A 209 38.53 -1.46 -24.07
N ASP A 210 38.23 -0.48 -23.21
CA ASP A 210 38.97 0.79 -23.11
C ASP A 210 40.43 0.58 -22.66
N SER A 211 40.70 -0.48 -21.90
CA SER A 211 42.06 -0.89 -21.53
C SER A 211 42.83 -1.51 -22.69
N ALA A 212 42.13 -2.00 -23.73
CA ALA A 212 42.72 -2.61 -24.93
C ALA A 212 42.83 -1.63 -26.12
N SER A 213 42.01 -0.58 -26.17
CA SER A 213 42.00 0.44 -27.23
C SER A 213 42.49 1.81 -26.76
N SER A 214 43.77 1.90 -26.35
CA SER A 214 44.41 3.20 -26.11
C SER A 214 44.93 3.80 -27.42
N MET A 215 44.07 4.18 -28.35
CA MET A 215 44.36 5.23 -29.33
C MET A 215 43.12 5.56 -30.16
N ASP A 216 42.72 6.82 -30.06
CA ASP A 216 41.78 7.54 -30.93
C ASP A 216 40.28 7.36 -30.65
N SER A 217 39.70 8.33 -29.93
CA SER A 217 38.40 8.88 -30.34
C SER A 217 38.14 10.24 -29.68
N SER A 218 38.42 11.29 -30.45
CA SER A 218 37.77 12.58 -30.29
C SER A 218 36.37 12.50 -30.91
N PHE A 219 35.38 13.21 -30.33
CA PHE A 219 34.00 13.42 -30.81
C PHE A 219 32.94 12.36 -30.46
N SER A 220 32.20 12.60 -29.37
CA SER A 220 30.82 12.13 -29.18
C SER A 220 30.09 13.01 -28.15
N ASP A 221 29.48 14.12 -28.59
CA ASP A 221 28.73 15.06 -27.73
C ASP A 221 27.20 14.74 -27.67
N GLY A 222 26.78 13.56 -28.16
CA GLY A 222 25.37 13.13 -28.16
C GLY A 222 25.00 12.02 -27.16
N SER A 223 25.98 11.43 -26.48
CA SER A 223 25.79 10.28 -25.57
C SER A 223 25.55 10.67 -24.10
N GLY A 224 25.82 11.92 -23.73
CA GLY A 224 25.71 12.44 -22.36
C GLY A 224 24.28 12.52 -21.81
N ALA A 225 23.32 13.01 -22.60
CA ALA A 225 21.92 13.11 -22.16
C ALA A 225 21.27 11.73 -21.95
N ASN A 226 21.54 10.79 -22.86
CA ASN A 226 21.06 9.40 -22.75
C ASN A 226 21.77 8.62 -21.63
N SER A 227 22.98 9.01 -21.21
CA SER A 227 23.67 8.36 -20.09
C SER A 227 23.17 8.87 -18.73
N LEU A 228 22.88 10.18 -18.61
CA LEU A 228 22.26 10.76 -17.41
C LEU A 228 20.86 10.18 -17.16
N GLN A 229 20.01 10.14 -18.19
CA GLN A 229 18.66 9.59 -18.06
C GLN A 229 18.68 8.10 -17.66
N ARG A 230 19.64 7.32 -18.18
CA ARG A 230 19.85 5.92 -17.77
C ARG A 230 20.28 5.80 -16.31
N ARG A 231 21.21 6.63 -15.85
CA ARG A 231 21.66 6.65 -14.45
C ARG A 231 20.52 6.97 -13.49
N GLU A 232 19.68 7.94 -13.83
CA GLU A 232 18.50 8.30 -13.04
C GLU A 232 17.48 7.16 -12.96
N LEU A 233 17.20 6.50 -14.10
CA LEU A 233 16.32 5.32 -14.14
C LEU A 233 16.87 4.18 -13.28
N SER A 234 18.17 3.89 -13.39
CA SER A 234 18.80 2.86 -12.57
C SER A 234 18.77 3.19 -11.07
N ALA A 235 18.87 4.46 -10.69
CA ALA A 235 18.70 4.87 -9.29
C ALA A 235 17.28 4.58 -8.79
N ILE A 236 16.25 4.89 -9.59
CA ILE A 236 14.84 4.57 -9.28
C ILE A 236 14.67 3.05 -9.13
N TRP A 237 15.24 2.25 -10.04
CA TRP A 237 15.16 0.79 -9.97
C TRP A 237 15.81 0.22 -8.71
N ARG A 238 17.02 0.66 -8.37
CA ARG A 238 17.70 0.22 -7.13
C ARG A 238 16.87 0.54 -5.90
N TYR A 239 16.31 1.76 -5.86
CA TYR A 239 15.50 2.19 -4.73
C TYR A 239 14.21 1.38 -4.60
N TYR A 240 13.54 1.11 -5.71
CA TYR A 240 12.36 0.24 -5.75
C TYR A 240 12.67 -1.18 -5.28
N VAL A 241 13.78 -1.77 -5.74
CA VAL A 241 14.21 -3.12 -5.34
C VAL A 241 14.46 -3.18 -3.84
N HIS A 242 15.22 -2.23 -3.31
CA HIS A 242 15.52 -2.13 -1.88
C HIS A 242 14.23 -1.99 -1.05
N LEU A 243 13.32 -1.11 -1.46
CA LEU A 243 12.05 -0.91 -0.74
C LEU A 243 11.22 -2.20 -0.70
N MET A 244 11.16 -2.95 -1.80
CA MET A 244 10.46 -4.23 -1.86
C MET A 244 11.09 -5.28 -0.93
N ASP A 245 12.42 -5.30 -0.80
CA ASP A 245 13.12 -6.22 0.12
C ASP A 245 12.84 -5.87 1.58
N GLU A 246 12.88 -4.58 1.95
CA GLU A 246 12.52 -4.11 3.29
C GLU A 246 11.08 -4.49 3.66
N ILE A 247 10.13 -4.31 2.74
CA ILE A 247 8.72 -4.68 2.95
C ILE A 247 8.58 -6.19 3.16
N ASN A 248 9.32 -7.00 2.40
CA ASN A 248 9.28 -8.45 2.55
C ASN A 248 9.93 -8.93 3.85
N ALA A 249 10.99 -8.27 4.30
CA ALA A 249 11.67 -8.57 5.56
C ALA A 249 10.82 -8.19 6.78
N ALA A 250 10.24 -6.99 6.79
CA ALA A 250 9.42 -6.50 7.91
C ALA A 250 8.01 -7.14 7.95
N GLY A 251 7.44 -7.44 6.77
CA GLY A 251 6.04 -7.81 6.61
C GLY A 251 5.73 -9.30 6.62
N SER A 252 6.42 -10.13 7.40
CA SER A 252 6.19 -11.61 7.41
C SER A 252 4.75 -12.00 7.82
N GLN A 253 4.12 -11.19 8.67
CA GLN A 253 2.72 -11.36 9.10
C GLN A 253 1.72 -10.65 8.18
N LEU A 254 2.20 -9.76 7.29
CA LEU A 254 1.35 -9.06 6.33
C LEU A 254 1.07 -9.95 5.13
N GLY A 255 -0.20 -9.98 4.74
CA GLY A 255 -0.65 -10.52 3.48
C GLY A 255 -0.31 -9.61 2.31
N LYS A 256 -0.64 -10.07 1.10
CA LYS A 256 -0.33 -9.35 -0.14
C LYS A 256 -0.96 -7.96 -0.22
N ASP A 257 -2.20 -7.80 0.27
CA ASP A 257 -2.88 -6.49 0.28
C ASP A 257 -2.18 -5.53 1.26
N GLY A 258 -1.80 -6.03 2.44
CA GLY A 258 -1.06 -5.25 3.44
C GLY A 258 0.33 -4.81 2.95
N LYS A 259 1.03 -5.67 2.19
CA LYS A 259 2.30 -5.31 1.55
C LYS A 259 2.13 -4.26 0.46
N PHE A 260 1.07 -4.36 -0.35
CA PHE A 260 0.73 -3.32 -1.32
C PHE A 260 0.44 -1.97 -0.65
N GLN A 261 -0.38 -1.96 0.41
CA GLN A 261 -0.64 -0.74 1.19
C GLN A 261 0.67 -0.14 1.72
N LEU A 262 1.54 -0.96 2.30
CA LEU A 262 2.83 -0.52 2.82
C LEU A 262 3.71 0.07 1.71
N LEU A 263 3.76 -0.56 0.54
CA LEU A 263 4.49 -0.07 -0.62
C LEU A 263 4.00 1.31 -1.05
N ILE A 264 2.70 1.52 -1.18
CA ILE A 264 2.14 2.83 -1.57
C ILE A 264 2.49 3.89 -0.52
N CYS A 265 2.30 3.61 0.77
CA CYS A 265 2.60 4.56 1.83
C CYS A 265 4.08 4.95 1.83
N LEU A 266 4.99 3.97 1.81
CA LEU A 266 6.43 4.24 1.82
C LEU A 266 6.87 4.92 0.51
N SER A 267 6.33 4.52 -0.64
CA SER A 267 6.65 5.17 -1.92
C SER A 267 6.21 6.64 -1.96
N LEU A 268 5.13 7.00 -1.26
CA LEU A 268 4.69 8.38 -1.10
C LEU A 268 5.59 9.18 -0.15
N ARG A 269 5.95 8.59 1.00
CA ARG A 269 6.91 9.18 1.96
C ARG A 269 8.23 9.53 1.30
N GLU A 270 8.67 8.69 0.38
CA GLU A 270 9.99 8.77 -0.26
C GLU A 270 9.94 9.36 -1.69
N HIS A 271 8.80 9.94 -2.10
CA HIS A 271 8.61 10.53 -3.43
C HIS A 271 8.97 9.60 -4.61
N LEU A 272 8.79 8.30 -4.41
CA LEU A 272 9.10 7.24 -5.38
C LEU A 272 7.90 6.94 -6.29
N LEU A 273 6.66 7.03 -5.77
CA LEU A 273 5.46 6.51 -6.45
C LEU A 273 5.30 7.09 -7.87
N THR A 274 5.41 8.40 -8.01
CA THR A 274 5.24 9.12 -9.28
C THR A 274 6.36 8.76 -10.26
N ARG A 275 7.59 8.60 -9.73
CA ARG A 275 8.81 8.27 -10.49
C ARG A 275 8.84 6.83 -11.00
N MET A 276 8.21 5.89 -10.30
CA MET A 276 8.21 4.46 -10.65
C MET A 276 7.11 4.07 -11.64
N ILE A 277 5.98 4.78 -11.69
CA ILE A 277 4.83 4.42 -12.55
C ILE A 277 5.20 4.30 -14.02
N LYS A 278 5.95 5.27 -14.56
CA LYS A 278 6.35 5.25 -15.98
C LYS A 278 7.34 4.13 -16.30
N PRO A 279 8.46 3.95 -15.56
CA PRO A 279 9.34 2.79 -15.74
C PRO A 279 8.60 1.45 -15.69
N MET A 280 7.67 1.27 -14.76
CA MET A 280 6.87 0.04 -14.62
C MET A 280 5.98 -0.19 -15.84
N ALA A 281 5.26 0.84 -16.28
CA ALA A 281 4.35 0.78 -17.41
C ALA A 281 5.04 0.32 -18.72
N MET A 282 6.33 0.62 -18.87
CA MET A 282 7.13 0.28 -20.05
C MET A 282 7.70 -1.15 -20.02
N THR A 283 7.53 -1.90 -18.93
CA THR A 283 8.06 -3.27 -18.83
C THR A 283 7.22 -4.26 -19.61
N LYS A 284 7.86 -5.33 -20.11
CA LYS A 284 7.17 -6.47 -20.72
C LYS A 284 6.14 -7.10 -19.77
N ILE A 285 6.44 -7.14 -18.48
CA ILE A 285 5.56 -7.67 -17.42
C ILE A 285 4.21 -6.95 -17.44
N THR A 286 4.19 -5.62 -17.57
CA THR A 286 2.94 -4.86 -17.67
C THR A 286 2.13 -5.23 -18.91
N HIS A 287 2.79 -5.43 -20.05
CA HIS A 287 2.11 -5.85 -21.28
C HIS A 287 1.49 -7.25 -21.17
N GLU A 288 2.10 -8.14 -20.39
CA GLU A 288 1.62 -9.50 -20.15
C GLU A 288 0.49 -9.56 -19.10
N MET A 289 0.56 -8.69 -18.08
CA MET A 289 -0.34 -8.73 -16.93
C MET A 289 -1.50 -7.74 -17.02
N TYR A 290 -1.50 -6.80 -17.97
CA TYR A 290 -2.54 -5.81 -18.11
C TYR A 290 -3.17 -5.77 -19.51
N GLU A 291 -4.46 -5.44 -19.55
CA GLU A 291 -5.20 -5.13 -20.77
C GLU A 291 -4.81 -3.74 -21.30
N GLU A 292 -4.97 -3.53 -22.61
CA GLU A 292 -4.58 -2.28 -23.28
C GLU A 292 -5.33 -1.06 -22.75
N GLU A 293 -6.53 -1.30 -22.25
CA GLU A 293 -7.47 -0.30 -21.74
C GLU A 293 -7.22 0.08 -20.27
N SER A 294 -6.23 -0.55 -19.61
CA SER A 294 -5.81 -0.27 -18.24
C SER A 294 -5.12 1.09 -18.09
N PHE A 295 -5.02 1.58 -16.85
CA PHE A 295 -4.28 2.81 -16.55
C PHE A 295 -2.79 2.75 -16.89
N LEU A 296 -2.18 1.57 -16.82
CA LEU A 296 -0.75 1.40 -17.10
C LEU A 296 -0.44 1.24 -18.59
N ARG A 297 -1.42 0.85 -19.41
CA ARG A 297 -1.23 0.57 -20.85
C ARG A 297 -1.79 1.68 -21.74
N ARG A 298 -2.92 2.29 -21.37
CA ARG A 298 -3.55 3.34 -22.19
C ARG A 298 -2.87 4.68 -21.94
N LYS A 299 -2.28 5.27 -23.00
CA LYS A 299 -1.42 6.47 -22.90
C LYS A 299 -2.07 7.65 -22.16
N ASN A 300 -3.33 7.97 -22.47
CA ASN A 300 -4.06 9.06 -21.83
C ASN A 300 -4.30 8.82 -20.33
N LEU A 301 -4.64 7.58 -19.94
CA LEU A 301 -4.82 7.23 -18.53
C LEU A 301 -3.49 7.20 -17.77
N LEU A 302 -2.42 6.72 -18.39
CA LEU A 302 -1.08 6.72 -17.81
C LEU A 302 -0.60 8.16 -17.56
N THR A 303 -0.77 9.04 -18.55
CA THR A 303 -0.45 10.46 -18.41
C THR A 303 -1.27 11.10 -17.30
N PHE A 304 -2.59 10.84 -17.25
CA PHE A 304 -3.45 11.31 -16.17
C PHE A 304 -2.96 10.82 -14.80
N LEU A 305 -2.64 9.53 -14.66
CA LEU A 305 -2.20 8.93 -13.40
C LEU A 305 -0.91 9.56 -12.88
N ILE A 306 0.06 9.83 -13.77
CA ILE A 306 1.30 10.50 -13.40
C ILE A 306 1.01 11.95 -12.97
N GLN A 307 0.27 12.70 -13.78
CA GLN A 307 -0.03 14.12 -13.53
C GLN A 307 -0.87 14.35 -12.28
N ILE A 308 -1.82 13.46 -11.98
CA ILE A 308 -2.67 13.61 -10.80
C ILE A 308 -1.91 13.30 -9.51
N LEU A 309 -0.85 12.49 -9.56
CA LEU A 309 -0.03 12.16 -8.39
C LEU A 309 1.12 13.14 -8.16
N GLU A 310 1.55 13.86 -9.20
CA GLU A 310 2.64 14.84 -9.15
C GLU A 310 2.53 15.86 -7.98
N PRO A 311 1.36 16.42 -7.62
CA PRO A 311 1.26 17.32 -6.46
C PRO A 311 1.62 16.67 -5.10
N LEU A 312 1.62 15.34 -5.02
CA LEU A 312 2.03 14.62 -3.81
C LEU A 312 3.55 14.59 -3.64
N ASP A 313 4.33 14.85 -4.71
CA ASP A 313 5.79 14.92 -4.63
C ASP A 313 6.25 16.14 -3.80
N ASP A 314 5.43 17.20 -3.73
CA ASP A 314 5.69 18.37 -2.87
C ASP A 314 5.16 18.19 -1.43
N CYS A 315 4.42 17.10 -1.16
CA CYS A 315 3.82 16.87 0.14
C CYS A 315 4.77 16.09 1.06
N HIS A 316 5.22 16.71 2.15
CA HIS A 316 6.02 15.99 3.15
C HIS A 316 5.13 15.08 4.02
N ILE A 317 5.08 13.80 3.66
CA ILE A 317 4.22 12.78 4.28
C ILE A 317 4.96 12.12 5.46
N VAL A 318 4.55 12.44 6.69
CA VAL A 318 5.04 11.78 7.90
C VAL A 318 4.11 10.62 8.26
N LEU A 319 4.63 9.40 8.21
CA LEU A 319 3.87 8.19 8.53
C LEU A 319 4.08 7.76 9.98
N GLU A 320 3.01 7.24 10.59
CA GLU A 320 3.07 6.62 11.91
C GLU A 320 3.85 5.29 11.86
N ASN A 321 4.54 4.94 12.94
CA ASN A 321 5.21 3.64 13.08
C ASN A 321 4.25 2.46 12.89
N SER A 322 2.97 2.66 13.24
CA SER A 322 1.90 1.68 13.03
C SER A 322 1.72 1.34 11.55
N ILE A 323 1.98 2.27 10.64
CA ILE A 323 1.93 2.08 9.19
C ILE A 323 3.26 1.53 8.68
N THR A 324 4.40 2.14 9.06
CA THR A 324 5.71 1.83 8.43
C THR A 324 6.26 0.45 8.76
N GLN A 325 5.68 -0.25 9.74
CA GLN A 325 6.21 -1.53 10.26
C GLN A 325 7.67 -1.43 10.75
N GLY A 326 8.09 -0.23 11.16
CA GLY A 326 9.45 0.02 11.63
C GLY A 326 10.49 0.21 10.52
N ILE A 327 10.09 0.22 9.24
CA ILE A 327 10.98 0.52 8.13
C ILE A 327 11.38 2.01 8.20
N PRO A 328 12.68 2.33 8.42
CA PRO A 328 13.15 3.70 8.60
C PRO A 328 13.00 4.52 7.30
N SER A 329 13.00 5.85 7.44
CA SER A 329 13.18 6.78 6.32
C SER A 329 14.60 6.60 5.77
N GLN A 330 14.75 6.67 4.44
CA GLN A 330 16.08 6.69 3.82
C GLN A 330 16.57 8.11 3.50
N CYS A 331 15.69 9.11 3.63
CA CYS A 331 16.02 10.52 3.61
C CYS A 331 16.53 11.02 4.96
#